data_AF-A0A6G2Q437-F1
#
_entry.id   AF-A0A6G2Q437-F1
#
_cell.length_a   1.000
_cell.length_b   1.000
_cell.length_c   1.000
_cell.angle_alpha   90.00
_cell.angle_beta   90.00
_cell.angle_gamma   90.00
#
_symmetry.space_group_name_H-M   'P 1'
#
loop_
_entity.id
_entity.type
_entity.pdbx_description
1 polymer ?
#
loop_
_entity_poly.entity_id
_entity_poly.type
_entity_poly.pdbx_seq_one_letter_code
_entity_poly.pdbx_strand_id
1 'polypeptide(L)'
;GVRGERLPAREDVTGVSPALPAGGESEGRKRVSAYWRTGLDAYDDTRDDLAADATSRLSAHLHFGTLSPVELVQRARRHGGPGAEALVRQLAWRDFHRQVLAARPAVARADYRTKGDRWRTGRAARADVEAWREGRTGYPVIDAAMRQLRHEGWMHNRARLLTASFLAKTLYVDWRIGAEHFLYWLVDGDIANNQLNWQWVAGTGTDTRPNRVLNPIAQARRYDPDGGYVRRWVPELAGLADRFVHEPWKLPGTERAALDYPEPMIDLAEGVDRFRRGRDRGK
;
A
#
# COMPACT_ATOMS: atom_id res chain seq x y z
N GLY A 1 -21.74 -24.47 -36.47
CA GLY A 1 -20.73 -24.47 -35.38
C GLY A 1 -20.97 -23.27 -34.51
N VAL A 2 -21.05 -23.47 -33.19
CA VAL A 2 -21.22 -22.36 -32.23
C VAL A 2 -19.94 -21.51 -32.30
N ARG A 3 -20.05 -20.27 -32.79
CA ARG A 3 -18.94 -19.30 -32.72
C ARG A 3 -18.94 -18.73 -31.30
N GLY A 4 -17.83 -18.88 -30.59
CA GLY A 4 -17.63 -18.21 -29.31
C GLY A 4 -17.63 -16.69 -29.47
N GLU A 5 -17.97 -15.99 -28.39
CA GLU A 5 -17.84 -14.54 -28.35
C GLU A 5 -16.39 -14.12 -28.60
N ARG A 6 -16.21 -12.93 -29.18
CA ARG A 6 -14.88 -12.34 -29.38
C ARG A 6 -14.23 -12.18 -28.00
N LEU A 7 -13.00 -12.68 -27.85
CA LEU A 7 -12.22 -12.41 -26.64
C LEU A 7 -12.08 -10.89 -26.45
N PRO A 8 -12.30 -10.37 -25.23
CA PRO A 8 -12.20 -8.93 -24.97
C PRO A 8 -10.81 -8.42 -25.34
N ALA A 9 -10.76 -7.32 -26.08
CA ALA A 9 -9.51 -6.62 -26.34
C ALA A 9 -9.19 -5.68 -25.18
N ARG A 10 -7.92 -5.31 -25.03
CA ARG A 10 -7.49 -4.37 -23.99
C ARG A 10 -8.24 -3.04 -24.07
N GLU A 11 -8.52 -2.56 -25.28
CA GLU A 11 -9.28 -1.34 -25.56
C GLU A 11 -10.73 -1.38 -25.06
N ASP A 12 -11.30 -2.58 -24.90
CA ASP A 12 -12.67 -2.75 -24.39
C ASP A 12 -12.74 -2.62 -22.85
N VAL A 13 -11.60 -2.59 -22.17
CA VAL A 13 -11.52 -2.52 -20.71
C VAL A 13 -11.31 -1.07 -20.26
N THR A 14 -12.36 -0.49 -19.67
CA THR A 14 -12.37 0.87 -19.10
C THR A 14 -12.21 0.86 -17.59
N GLY A 15 -12.01 2.03 -16.96
CA GLY A 15 -11.91 2.15 -15.50
C GLY A 15 -10.58 1.67 -14.90
N VAL A 16 -9.58 1.44 -15.74
CA VAL A 16 -8.24 0.99 -15.37
C VAL A 16 -7.27 2.15 -15.08
N SER A 17 -6.22 1.86 -14.33
CA SER A 17 -5.15 2.82 -14.06
C SER A 17 -4.42 3.26 -15.34
N PRO A 18 -4.17 4.57 -15.55
CA PRO A 18 -3.53 5.09 -16.76
C PRO A 18 -2.16 4.50 -17.09
N ALA A 19 -1.35 4.21 -16.07
CA ALA A 19 0.02 3.72 -16.20
C ALA A 19 0.16 2.26 -15.72
N LEU A 20 -0.83 1.41 -16.02
CA LEU A 20 -0.73 -0.02 -15.73
C LEU A 20 0.53 -0.63 -16.35
N PRO A 21 1.25 -1.50 -15.63
CA PRO A 21 2.43 -2.17 -16.15
C PRO A 21 2.07 -3.15 -17.28
N ALA A 22 2.96 -3.26 -18.26
CA ALA A 22 2.85 -4.28 -19.30
C ALA A 22 2.97 -5.69 -18.70
N GLY A 23 2.05 -6.58 -19.09
CA GLY A 23 1.96 -7.95 -18.60
C GLY A 23 2.61 -8.99 -19.51
N GLY A 24 2.57 -10.26 -19.08
CA GLY A 24 3.07 -11.41 -19.83
C GLY A 24 4.45 -11.89 -19.38
N GLU A 25 4.79 -13.14 -19.74
CA GLU A 25 6.06 -13.77 -19.36
C GLU A 25 7.26 -12.98 -19.89
N SER A 26 7.24 -12.57 -21.17
CA SER A 26 8.33 -11.81 -21.78
C SER A 26 8.66 -10.53 -20.99
N GLU A 27 7.64 -9.78 -20.57
CA GLU A 27 7.84 -8.57 -19.76
C GLU A 27 8.34 -8.90 -18.35
N GLY A 28 7.81 -9.96 -17.73
CA GLY A 28 8.30 -10.45 -16.44
C GLY A 28 9.78 -10.85 -16.49
N ARG A 29 10.20 -11.57 -17.54
CA ARG A 29 11.59 -11.99 -17.76
C ARG A 29 12.51 -10.79 -17.94
N LYS A 30 12.12 -9.80 -18.76
CA LYS A 30 12.86 -8.55 -18.94
C LYS A 30 13.03 -7.82 -17.60
N ARG A 31 11.97 -7.72 -16.80
CA ARG A 31 11.99 -7.08 -15.47
C ARG A 31 12.94 -7.79 -14.51
N VAL A 32 12.89 -9.13 -14.44
CA VAL A 32 13.81 -9.93 -13.62
C VAL A 32 15.25 -9.67 -14.02
N SER A 33 15.59 -9.76 -15.30
CA SER A 33 16.95 -9.53 -15.80
C SER A 33 17.45 -8.11 -15.53
N ALA A 34 16.58 -7.09 -15.65
CA ALA A 34 16.94 -5.73 -15.27
C ALA A 34 17.19 -5.62 -13.77
N TYR A 35 16.29 -6.13 -12.95
CA TYR A 35 16.38 -6.02 -11.49
C TYR A 35 17.58 -6.76 -10.90
N TRP A 36 17.91 -7.94 -11.42
CA TRP A 36 19.10 -8.70 -10.97
C TRP A 36 20.41 -7.99 -11.29
N ARG A 37 20.47 -7.17 -12.35
CA ARG A 37 21.70 -6.45 -12.72
C ARG A 37 21.95 -5.21 -11.87
N THR A 38 20.90 -4.52 -11.42
CA THR A 38 21.03 -3.17 -10.86
C THR A 38 20.37 -2.96 -9.51
N GLY A 39 19.37 -3.77 -9.15
CA GLY A 39 18.54 -3.51 -7.96
C GLY A 39 18.70 -4.54 -6.84
N LEU A 40 19.01 -5.80 -7.17
CA LEU A 40 18.98 -6.88 -6.18
C LEU A 40 19.97 -6.67 -5.04
N ASP A 41 21.21 -6.28 -5.33
CA ASP A 41 22.26 -6.17 -4.30
C ASP A 41 21.93 -5.12 -3.24
N ALA A 42 21.39 -3.97 -3.66
CA ALA A 42 21.01 -2.87 -2.78
C ALA A 42 19.61 -3.05 -2.14
N TYR A 43 18.92 -4.16 -2.40
CA TYR A 43 17.50 -4.28 -2.02
C TYR A 43 17.27 -4.23 -0.52
N ASP A 44 18.16 -4.81 0.30
CA ASP A 44 17.96 -4.81 1.76
C ASP A 44 17.96 -3.40 2.33
N ASP A 45 18.81 -2.52 1.80
CA ASP A 45 18.94 -1.12 2.21
C ASP A 45 17.84 -0.21 1.63
N THR A 46 17.45 -0.45 0.37
CA THR A 46 16.61 0.47 -0.40
C THR A 46 15.12 0.14 -0.40
N ARG A 47 14.71 -1.07 0.02
CA ARG A 47 13.31 -1.55 -0.06
C ARG A 47 12.28 -0.74 0.70
N ASP A 48 12.72 0.12 1.61
CA ASP A 48 11.85 0.97 2.42
C ASP A 48 11.84 2.43 1.97
N ASP A 49 12.73 2.83 1.05
CA ASP A 49 12.82 4.17 0.48
C ASP A 49 11.69 4.39 -0.55
N LEU A 50 10.79 5.31 -0.26
CA LEU A 50 9.64 5.62 -1.11
C LEU A 50 10.06 6.38 -2.39
N ALA A 51 11.03 7.27 -2.29
CA ALA A 51 11.45 8.12 -3.39
C ALA A 51 12.28 7.35 -4.42
N ALA A 52 13.12 6.42 -3.96
CA ALA A 52 14.02 5.63 -4.80
C ALA A 52 13.29 4.67 -5.75
N ASP A 53 12.09 4.20 -5.39
CA ASP A 53 11.32 3.22 -6.18
C ASP A 53 12.15 1.98 -6.59
N ALA A 54 13.07 1.56 -5.72
CA ALA A 54 14.11 0.57 -6.02
C ALA A 54 13.65 -0.89 -5.86
N THR A 55 12.33 -1.14 -5.83
CA THR A 55 11.81 -2.51 -5.66
C THR A 55 11.67 -3.24 -6.99
N SER A 56 11.58 -4.57 -6.93
CA SER A 56 11.55 -5.41 -8.13
C SER A 56 10.35 -5.18 -9.05
N ARG A 57 9.24 -4.64 -8.52
CA ARG A 57 7.94 -4.51 -9.21
C ARG A 57 7.48 -5.83 -9.88
N LEU A 58 7.84 -6.98 -9.30
CA LEU A 58 7.50 -8.33 -9.82
C LEU A 58 6.17 -8.89 -9.32
N SER A 59 5.46 -8.18 -8.43
CA SER A 59 4.27 -8.69 -7.74
C SER A 59 3.14 -9.09 -8.70
N ALA A 60 2.88 -8.31 -9.74
CA ALA A 60 1.88 -8.61 -10.76
C ALA A 60 2.20 -9.92 -11.50
N HIS A 61 3.45 -10.08 -11.93
CA HIS A 61 3.91 -11.28 -12.62
C HIS A 61 3.85 -12.54 -11.74
N LEU A 62 4.13 -12.39 -10.45
CA LEU A 62 4.00 -13.46 -9.45
C LEU A 62 2.54 -13.81 -9.13
N HIS A 63 1.62 -12.85 -9.27
CA HIS A 63 0.19 -13.06 -9.11
C HIS A 63 -0.38 -13.83 -10.30
N PHE A 64 -0.12 -13.37 -11.54
CA PHE A 64 -0.60 -14.00 -12.77
C PHE A 64 0.18 -15.25 -13.19
N GLY A 65 1.21 -15.65 -12.43
CA GLY A 65 1.99 -16.86 -12.73
C GLY A 65 2.88 -16.74 -13.97
N THR A 66 3.10 -15.53 -14.49
CA THR A 66 4.04 -15.29 -15.60
C THR A 66 5.51 -15.37 -15.16
N LEU A 67 5.74 -15.50 -13.85
CA LEU A 67 7.04 -15.82 -13.25
C LEU A 67 6.85 -16.85 -12.14
N SER A 68 7.77 -17.82 -12.08
CA SER A 68 7.78 -18.82 -11.01
C SER A 68 8.47 -18.28 -9.74
N PRO A 69 7.81 -18.28 -8.57
CA PRO A 69 8.45 -17.87 -7.31
C PRO A 69 9.61 -18.80 -6.93
N VAL A 70 9.48 -20.11 -7.21
CA VAL A 70 10.54 -21.10 -6.94
C VAL A 70 11.78 -20.77 -7.76
N GLU A 71 11.59 -20.42 -9.04
CA GLU A 71 12.70 -20.02 -9.89
C GLU A 71 13.40 -18.78 -9.35
N LEU A 72 12.66 -17.75 -8.93
CA LEU A 72 13.23 -16.54 -8.35
C LEU A 72 14.02 -16.83 -7.07
N VAL A 73 13.52 -17.71 -6.20
CA VAL A 73 14.24 -18.15 -4.99
C VAL A 73 15.55 -18.84 -5.36
N GLN A 74 15.53 -19.75 -6.34
CA GLN A 74 16.74 -20.46 -6.76
C GLN A 74 17.77 -19.51 -7.39
N ARG A 75 17.32 -18.55 -8.22
CA ARG A 75 18.18 -17.51 -8.79
C ARG A 75 18.77 -16.60 -7.71
N ALA A 76 17.96 -16.15 -6.76
CA ALA A 76 18.41 -15.30 -5.64
C ALA A 76 19.42 -16.04 -4.76
N ARG A 77 19.17 -17.31 -4.41
CA ARG A 77 20.11 -18.12 -3.60
C ARG A 77 21.45 -18.35 -4.30
N ARG A 78 21.45 -18.54 -5.62
CA ARG A 78 22.70 -18.66 -6.40
C ARG A 78 23.45 -17.33 -6.48
N HIS A 79 22.74 -16.21 -6.52
CA HIS A 79 23.33 -14.86 -6.52
C HIS A 79 23.97 -14.55 -5.16
N GLY A 80 23.28 -14.85 -4.06
CA GLY A 80 23.74 -14.62 -2.70
C GLY A 80 23.68 -13.15 -2.27
N GLY A 81 24.06 -12.88 -1.02
CA GLY A 81 24.13 -11.53 -0.45
C GLY A 81 22.84 -11.02 0.20
N PRO A 82 22.92 -9.90 0.95
CA PRO A 82 21.83 -9.42 1.81
C PRO A 82 20.54 -9.12 1.05
N GLY A 83 20.66 -8.45 -0.11
CA GLY A 83 19.50 -8.12 -0.94
C GLY A 83 18.79 -9.36 -1.52
N ALA A 84 19.54 -10.40 -1.88
CA ALA A 84 18.96 -11.68 -2.32
C ALA A 84 18.23 -12.40 -1.18
N GLU A 85 18.82 -12.43 0.02
CA GLU A 85 18.18 -12.99 1.22
C GLU A 85 16.90 -12.23 1.60
N ALA A 86 16.93 -10.90 1.52
CA ALA A 86 15.78 -10.05 1.76
C ALA A 86 14.65 -10.32 0.75
N LEU A 87 14.97 -10.51 -0.53
CA LEU A 87 13.99 -10.88 -1.56
C LEU A 87 13.37 -12.26 -1.28
N VAL A 88 14.19 -13.27 -0.92
CA VAL A 88 13.71 -14.61 -0.55
C VAL A 88 12.75 -14.53 0.64
N ARG A 89 13.06 -13.71 1.65
CA ARG A 89 12.18 -13.48 2.80
C ARG A 89 10.85 -12.84 2.39
N GLN A 90 10.83 -11.93 1.40
CA GLN A 90 9.57 -11.38 0.88
C GLN A 90 8.74 -12.44 0.14
N LEU A 91 9.39 -13.32 -0.63
CA LEU A 91 8.70 -14.45 -1.28
C LEU A 91 8.15 -15.44 -0.25
N ALA A 92 8.86 -15.66 0.86
CA ALA A 92 8.35 -16.47 1.97
C ALA A 92 7.10 -15.85 2.62
N TRP A 93 7.03 -14.52 2.77
CA TRP A 93 5.82 -13.83 3.23
C TRP A 93 4.61 -14.06 2.32
N ARG A 94 4.82 -14.05 1.00
CA ARG A 94 3.77 -14.36 0.02
C ARG A 94 3.19 -15.75 0.25
N ASP A 95 4.05 -16.75 0.44
CA ASP A 95 3.62 -18.14 0.61
C ASP A 95 3.04 -18.38 2.02
N PHE A 96 3.57 -17.73 3.05
CA PHE A 96 3.01 -17.73 4.40
C PHE A 96 1.54 -17.29 4.39
N HIS A 97 1.23 -16.16 3.73
CA HIS A 97 -0.16 -15.69 3.63
C HIS A 97 -1.07 -16.68 2.92
N ARG A 98 -0.59 -17.34 1.86
CA ARG A 98 -1.36 -18.37 1.15
C ARG A 98 -1.62 -19.60 2.01
N GLN A 99 -0.63 -20.04 2.78
CA GLN A 99 -0.78 -21.14 3.72
C GLN A 99 -1.79 -20.81 4.83
N VAL A 100 -1.74 -19.60 5.39
CA VAL A 100 -2.72 -19.13 6.38
C VAL A 100 -4.13 -19.10 5.80
N LEU A 101 -4.30 -18.54 4.59
CA LEU A 101 -5.62 -18.53 3.94
C LEU A 101 -6.14 -19.95 3.67
N ALA A 102 -5.29 -20.85 3.20
CA ALA A 102 -5.66 -22.24 2.96
C ALA A 102 -6.11 -22.96 4.24
N ALA A 103 -5.39 -22.75 5.35
CA ALA A 103 -5.72 -23.35 6.64
C ALA A 103 -6.92 -22.68 7.35
N ARG A 104 -7.18 -21.40 7.05
CA ARG A 104 -8.22 -20.57 7.68
C ARG A 104 -8.95 -19.71 6.66
N PRO A 105 -9.81 -20.27 5.78
CA PRO A 105 -10.46 -19.52 4.70
C PRO A 105 -11.28 -18.30 5.18
N ALA A 106 -11.81 -18.35 6.41
CA ALA A 106 -12.56 -17.25 7.02
C ALA A 106 -11.76 -15.94 7.10
N VAL A 107 -10.42 -15.98 7.17
CA VAL A 107 -9.58 -14.77 7.23
C VAL A 107 -9.68 -13.91 5.96
N ALA A 108 -10.24 -14.42 4.86
CA ALA A 108 -10.53 -13.58 3.71
C ALA A 108 -11.63 -12.55 3.95
N ARG A 109 -12.49 -12.73 4.97
CA ARG A 109 -13.68 -11.90 5.22
C ARG A 109 -13.90 -11.54 6.68
N ALA A 110 -13.35 -12.30 7.62
CA ALA A 110 -13.50 -12.12 9.06
C ALA A 110 -12.15 -11.79 9.72
N ASP A 111 -12.23 -11.13 10.88
CA ASP A 111 -11.05 -10.89 11.72
C ASP A 111 -10.50 -12.24 12.18
N TYR A 112 -9.21 -12.49 11.95
CA TYR A 112 -8.56 -13.73 12.39
C TYR A 112 -8.49 -13.78 13.92
N ARG A 113 -8.19 -12.63 14.55
CA ARG A 113 -8.15 -12.41 15.99
C ARG A 113 -8.92 -11.14 16.31
N THR A 114 -10.24 -11.28 16.42
CA THR A 114 -11.09 -10.17 16.86
C THR A 114 -10.68 -9.70 18.26
N LYS A 115 -10.82 -8.40 18.51
CA LYS A 115 -10.61 -7.78 19.82
C LYS A 115 -11.85 -7.02 20.29
N GLY A 116 -13.02 -7.36 19.74
CA GLY A 116 -14.25 -6.59 19.97
C GLY A 116 -14.23 -5.24 19.25
N ASP A 117 -13.45 -5.11 18.17
CA ASP A 117 -13.32 -3.88 17.39
C ASP A 117 -14.68 -3.41 16.88
N ARG A 118 -15.01 -2.16 17.21
CA ARG A 118 -16.22 -1.49 16.71
C ARG A 118 -15.85 -0.57 15.55
N TRP A 119 -15.62 -1.18 14.39
CA TRP A 119 -15.23 -0.48 13.18
C TRP A 119 -16.23 0.59 12.77
N ARG A 120 -15.75 1.77 12.34
CA ARG A 120 -16.60 2.77 11.68
C ARG A 120 -16.94 2.29 10.27
N THR A 121 -18.22 2.33 9.91
CA THR A 121 -18.73 1.95 8.59
C THR A 121 -19.87 2.89 8.15
N GLY A 122 -20.34 2.71 6.92
CA GLY A 122 -21.52 3.39 6.39
C GLY A 122 -21.42 4.92 6.48
N ARG A 123 -22.54 5.58 6.86
CA ARG A 123 -22.62 7.04 6.93
C ARG A 123 -21.56 7.67 7.85
N ALA A 124 -21.21 7.00 8.95
CA ALA A 124 -20.26 7.52 9.92
C ALA A 124 -18.80 7.55 9.40
N ALA A 125 -18.48 6.77 8.37
CA ALA A 125 -17.15 6.70 7.76
C ALA A 125 -17.09 7.26 6.34
N ARG A 126 -18.23 7.53 5.70
CA ARG A 126 -18.31 7.81 4.26
C ARG A 126 -17.40 8.94 3.80
N ALA A 127 -17.45 10.10 4.45
CA ALA A 127 -16.64 11.26 4.05
C ALA A 127 -15.14 10.96 4.19
N ASP A 128 -14.75 10.33 5.31
CA ASP A 128 -13.36 9.96 5.57
C ASP A 128 -12.82 8.95 4.55
N VAL A 129 -13.65 7.96 4.18
CA VAL A 129 -13.31 6.94 3.19
C VAL A 129 -13.15 7.55 1.82
N GLU A 130 -14.03 8.44 1.39
CA GLU A 130 -13.93 9.08 0.07
C GLU A 130 -12.68 9.98 -0.01
N ALA A 131 -12.42 10.80 1.01
CA ALA A 131 -11.20 11.59 1.09
C ALA A 131 -9.92 10.73 1.02
N TRP A 132 -9.92 9.59 1.71
CA TRP A 132 -8.82 8.61 1.64
C TRP A 132 -8.69 7.99 0.24
N ARG A 133 -9.79 7.52 -0.36
CA ARG A 133 -9.79 6.93 -1.72
C ARG A 133 -9.25 7.88 -2.78
N GLU A 134 -9.55 9.16 -2.64
CA GLU A 134 -9.20 10.20 -3.61
C GLU A 134 -7.83 10.84 -3.36
N GLY A 135 -7.15 10.51 -2.25
CA GLY A 135 -5.89 11.15 -1.86
C GLY A 135 -6.06 12.64 -1.58
N ARG A 136 -7.05 12.96 -0.73
CA ARG A 136 -7.37 14.30 -0.22
C ARG A 136 -7.53 14.32 1.30
N THR A 137 -6.74 13.54 2.02
CA THR A 137 -6.78 13.47 3.49
C THR A 137 -6.10 14.66 4.17
N GLY A 138 -5.32 15.45 3.40
CA GLY A 138 -4.47 16.51 3.93
C GLY A 138 -3.17 15.98 4.57
N TYR A 139 -2.87 14.69 4.38
CA TYR A 139 -1.62 14.06 4.82
C TYR A 139 -0.82 13.66 3.57
N PRO A 140 0.23 14.42 3.20
CA PRO A 140 0.85 14.31 1.88
C PRO A 140 1.33 12.91 1.49
N VAL A 141 1.94 12.17 2.42
CA VAL A 141 2.41 10.79 2.15
C VAL A 141 1.25 9.81 1.90
N ILE A 142 0.09 10.04 2.53
CA ILE A 142 -1.10 9.22 2.34
C ILE A 142 -1.74 9.55 0.99
N ASP A 143 -1.85 10.84 0.69
CA ASP A 143 -2.41 11.33 -0.56
C ASP A 143 -1.56 10.92 -1.77
N ALA A 144 -0.24 11.04 -1.66
CA ALA A 144 0.72 10.56 -2.65
C ALA A 144 0.52 9.07 -2.96
N ALA A 145 0.39 8.26 -1.92
CA ALA A 145 0.18 6.83 -2.05
C ALA A 145 -1.13 6.46 -2.75
N MET A 146 -2.23 7.11 -2.38
CA MET A 146 -3.54 6.84 -2.97
C MET A 146 -3.59 7.30 -4.44
N ARG A 147 -2.91 8.41 -4.77
CA ARG A 147 -2.74 8.86 -6.15
C ARG A 147 -1.84 7.92 -6.97
N GLN A 148 -0.75 7.41 -6.39
CA GLN A 148 0.07 6.37 -7.02
C GLN A 148 -0.77 5.13 -7.36
N LEU A 149 -1.54 4.62 -6.40
CA LEU A 149 -2.41 3.45 -6.59
C LEU A 149 -3.34 3.65 -7.78
N ARG A 150 -4.03 4.79 -7.85
CA ARG A 150 -4.97 5.07 -8.92
C ARG A 150 -4.27 5.23 -10.27
N HIS A 151 -3.08 5.84 -10.28
CA HIS A 151 -2.34 6.11 -11.52
C HIS A 151 -1.66 4.87 -12.09
N GLU A 152 -0.95 4.09 -11.27
CA GLU A 152 -0.14 2.95 -11.71
C GLU A 152 -0.86 1.60 -11.57
N GLY A 153 -1.97 1.54 -10.83
CA GLY A 153 -2.56 0.27 -10.40
C GLY A 153 -1.61 -0.53 -9.51
N TRP A 154 -0.63 0.15 -8.91
CA TRP A 154 0.39 -0.41 -8.05
C TRP A 154 0.76 0.62 -7.00
N MET A 155 1.20 0.18 -5.83
CA MET A 155 1.64 1.05 -4.76
C MET A 155 2.84 0.41 -4.05
N HIS A 156 3.83 1.23 -3.66
CA HIS A 156 4.98 0.78 -2.89
C HIS A 156 4.53 0.12 -1.57
N ASN A 157 5.19 -0.96 -1.14
CA ASN A 157 4.75 -1.71 0.05
C ASN A 157 4.75 -0.85 1.33
N ARG A 158 5.75 0.03 1.49
CA ARG A 158 5.78 0.99 2.61
C ARG A 158 4.59 1.95 2.56
N ALA A 159 4.22 2.44 1.37
CA ALA A 159 3.06 3.29 1.19
C ALA A 159 1.75 2.55 1.52
N ARG A 160 1.60 1.28 1.09
CA ARG A 160 0.45 0.41 1.46
C ARG A 160 0.30 0.29 2.97
N LEU A 161 1.41 0.11 3.69
CA LEU A 161 1.41 0.03 5.15
C LEU A 161 0.89 1.33 5.78
N LEU A 162 1.36 2.49 5.29
CA LEU A 162 0.99 3.79 5.83
C LEU A 162 -0.48 4.11 5.58
N THR A 163 -0.97 3.93 4.36
CA THR A 163 -2.37 4.20 4.00
C THR A 163 -3.32 3.24 4.70
N ALA A 164 -2.97 1.96 4.83
CA ALA A 164 -3.75 0.99 5.59
C ALA A 164 -3.78 1.33 7.09
N SER A 165 -2.65 1.75 7.67
CA SER A 165 -2.60 2.15 9.08
C SER A 165 -3.40 3.42 9.30
N PHE A 166 -3.32 4.38 8.38
CA PHE A 166 -4.10 5.61 8.48
C PHE A 166 -5.60 5.30 8.47
N LEU A 167 -6.07 4.45 7.56
CA LEU A 167 -7.48 4.05 7.50
C LEU A 167 -7.93 3.26 8.74
N ALA A 168 -7.22 2.17 9.08
CA ALA A 168 -7.67 1.21 10.09
C ALA A 168 -7.31 1.63 11.53
N LYS A 169 -6.29 2.47 11.73
CA LYS A 169 -5.87 2.92 13.07
C LYS A 169 -6.21 4.37 13.32
N THR A 170 -5.86 5.29 12.42
CA THR A 170 -6.09 6.73 12.65
C THR A 170 -7.56 7.09 12.46
N LEU A 171 -8.16 6.72 11.32
CA LEU A 171 -9.57 6.95 11.04
C LEU A 171 -10.48 5.92 11.72
N TYR A 172 -9.91 4.77 12.11
CA TYR A 172 -10.60 3.63 12.73
C TYR A 172 -11.82 3.15 11.91
N VAL A 173 -11.62 3.09 10.60
CA VAL A 173 -12.58 2.55 9.62
C VAL A 173 -12.37 1.05 9.45
N ASP A 174 -13.43 0.31 9.14
CA ASP A 174 -13.34 -1.12 8.83
C ASP A 174 -12.30 -1.37 7.73
N TRP A 175 -11.27 -2.15 8.06
CA TRP A 175 -10.16 -2.49 7.18
C TRP A 175 -10.63 -3.15 5.87
N ARG A 176 -11.79 -3.81 5.87
CA ARG A 176 -12.39 -4.45 4.68
C ARG A 176 -12.71 -3.44 3.58
N ILE A 177 -13.08 -2.21 3.94
CA ILE A 177 -13.37 -1.14 2.98
C ILE A 177 -12.10 -0.75 2.22
N GLY A 178 -10.98 -0.67 2.92
CA GLY A 178 -9.67 -0.43 2.32
C GLY A 178 -9.19 -1.63 1.51
N ALA A 179 -9.38 -2.84 2.02
CA ALA A 179 -9.03 -4.07 1.33
C ALA A 179 -9.76 -4.25 0.00
N GLU A 180 -11.06 -3.94 -0.05
CA GLU A 180 -11.85 -3.93 -1.27
C GLU A 180 -11.34 -2.87 -2.26
N HIS A 181 -11.06 -1.65 -1.79
CA HIS A 181 -10.53 -0.58 -2.64
C HIS A 181 -9.16 -0.94 -3.23
N PHE A 182 -8.31 -1.60 -2.44
CA PHE A 182 -7.01 -2.10 -2.91
C PHE A 182 -7.19 -3.20 -3.96
N LEU A 183 -8.09 -4.17 -3.77
CA LEU A 183 -8.35 -5.20 -4.78
C LEU A 183 -8.92 -4.63 -6.09
N TYR A 184 -9.65 -3.52 -6.01
CA TYR A 184 -10.17 -2.85 -7.21
C TYR A 184 -9.06 -2.26 -8.08
N TRP A 185 -8.06 -1.59 -7.48
CA TRP A 185 -7.02 -0.87 -8.23
C TRP A 185 -5.74 -1.67 -8.45
N LEU A 186 -5.37 -2.56 -7.53
CA LEU A 186 -4.09 -3.25 -7.58
C LEU A 186 -4.05 -4.31 -8.67
N VAL A 187 -3.13 -4.15 -9.63
CA VAL A 187 -2.78 -5.16 -10.63
C VAL A 187 -2.18 -6.43 -10.00
N ASP A 188 -1.66 -6.32 -8.78
CA ASP A 188 -1.16 -7.43 -7.97
C ASP A 188 -2.11 -7.85 -6.83
N GLY A 189 -3.41 -7.53 -6.97
CA GLY A 189 -4.47 -7.83 -6.02
C GLY A 189 -4.68 -9.33 -5.76
N ASP A 190 -3.93 -9.89 -4.83
CA ASP A 190 -4.03 -11.28 -4.37
C ASP A 190 -4.79 -11.34 -3.03
N ILE A 191 -5.90 -12.10 -2.96
CA ILE A 191 -6.75 -12.15 -1.77
C ILE A 191 -5.96 -12.55 -0.52
N ALA A 192 -5.07 -13.54 -0.61
CA ALA A 192 -4.30 -13.98 0.55
C ALA A 192 -3.39 -12.87 1.07
N ASN A 193 -2.61 -12.27 0.18
CA ASN A 193 -1.66 -11.22 0.54
C ASN A 193 -2.35 -9.93 0.95
N ASN A 194 -3.38 -9.50 0.23
CA ASN A 194 -4.12 -8.28 0.53
C ASN A 194 -4.81 -8.40 1.90
N GLN A 195 -5.67 -9.41 2.10
CA GLN A 195 -6.46 -9.51 3.32
C GLN A 195 -5.58 -9.70 4.56
N LEU A 196 -4.53 -10.52 4.49
CA LEU A 196 -3.67 -10.77 5.66
C LEU A 196 -2.72 -9.61 5.97
N ASN A 197 -2.26 -8.83 4.98
CA ASN A 197 -1.56 -7.58 5.25
C ASN A 197 -2.49 -6.53 5.87
N TRP A 198 -3.73 -6.38 5.37
CA TRP A 198 -4.70 -5.48 5.99
C TRP A 198 -5.00 -5.86 7.43
N GLN A 199 -5.16 -7.15 7.73
CA GLN A 199 -5.36 -7.63 9.10
C GLN A 199 -4.12 -7.46 9.99
N TRP A 200 -2.92 -7.63 9.44
CA TRP A 200 -1.66 -7.35 10.15
C TRP A 200 -1.64 -5.89 10.60
N VAL A 201 -1.95 -4.96 9.69
CA VAL A 201 -2.02 -3.52 9.98
C VAL A 201 -3.16 -3.17 10.93
N ALA A 202 -4.35 -3.75 10.73
CA ALA A 202 -5.52 -3.55 11.58
C ALA A 202 -5.34 -4.14 12.99
N GLY A 203 -4.31 -4.97 13.22
CA GLY A 203 -4.08 -5.64 14.50
C GLY A 203 -5.14 -6.71 14.81
N THR A 204 -5.75 -7.27 13.76
CA THR A 204 -6.68 -8.41 13.81
C THR A 204 -6.06 -9.68 13.22
N GLY A 205 -4.84 -9.61 12.71
CA GLY A 205 -4.11 -10.72 12.08
C GLY A 205 -3.06 -11.37 12.98
N THR A 206 -1.94 -11.75 12.37
CA THR A 206 -0.80 -12.44 13.02
C THR A 206 0.22 -11.49 13.65
N ASP A 207 -0.07 -10.19 13.69
CA ASP A 207 0.85 -9.16 14.21
C ASP A 207 1.16 -9.33 15.71
N THR A 208 2.37 -8.93 16.10
CA THR A 208 2.89 -9.03 17.48
C THR A 208 2.68 -7.75 18.30
N ARG A 209 2.34 -6.62 17.68
CA ARG A 209 2.12 -5.31 18.30
C ARG A 209 0.78 -4.71 17.85
N PRO A 210 -0.36 -5.40 18.10
CA PRO A 210 -1.64 -5.11 17.45
C PRO A 210 -2.26 -3.75 17.82
N ASN A 211 -1.71 -3.05 18.80
CA ASN A 211 -2.16 -1.75 19.26
C ASN A 211 -1.24 -0.59 18.82
N ARG A 212 -0.21 -0.86 18.02
CA ARG A 212 0.70 0.17 17.52
C ARG A 212 0.01 1.00 16.43
N VAL A 213 -0.18 2.29 16.71
CA VAL A 213 -0.60 3.28 15.70
C VAL A 213 0.65 3.90 15.07
N LEU A 214 0.72 3.94 13.74
CA LEU A 214 1.82 4.61 13.04
C LEU A 214 1.53 6.11 12.94
N ASN A 215 2.51 6.94 13.30
CA ASN A 215 2.45 8.37 13.01
C ASN A 215 2.87 8.59 11.54
N PRO A 216 1.95 9.03 10.65
CA PRO A 216 2.25 9.18 9.23
C PRO A 216 3.39 10.16 8.95
N ILE A 217 3.52 11.22 9.74
CA ILE A 217 4.57 12.25 9.57
C ILE A 217 5.94 11.71 9.95
N ALA A 218 6.02 10.98 11.07
CA ALA A 218 7.27 10.35 11.48
C ALA A 218 7.72 9.28 10.48
N GLN A 219 6.79 8.60 9.82
CA GLN A 219 7.10 7.64 8.77
C GLN A 219 7.52 8.33 7.47
N ALA A 220 6.84 9.39 7.07
CA ALA A 220 7.19 10.16 5.87
C ALA A 220 8.61 10.73 5.98
N ARG A 221 8.94 11.38 7.10
CA ARG A 221 10.31 11.89 7.36
C ARG A 221 11.40 10.82 7.31
N ARG A 222 11.05 9.57 7.63
CA ARG A 222 12.00 8.46 7.65
C ARG A 222 12.21 7.83 6.27
N TYR A 223 11.14 7.74 5.48
CA TYR A 223 11.13 6.95 4.24
C TYR A 223 11.00 7.80 2.97
N ASP A 224 10.79 9.11 3.12
CA ASP A 224 10.72 10.13 2.08
C ASP A 224 11.29 11.46 2.62
N PRO A 225 12.55 11.49 3.08
CA PRO A 225 13.10 12.58 3.90
C PRO A 225 13.07 13.96 3.21
N ASP A 226 13.22 14.00 1.89
CA ASP A 226 13.20 15.19 1.02
C ASP A 226 11.82 15.43 0.36
N GLY A 227 10.86 14.54 0.59
CA GLY A 227 9.55 14.60 -0.02
C GLY A 227 9.52 14.19 -1.50
N GLY A 228 10.58 13.56 -2.04
CA GLY A 228 10.65 13.18 -3.45
C GLY A 228 9.45 12.33 -3.91
N TYR A 229 8.97 11.42 -3.07
CA TYR A 229 7.76 10.64 -3.34
C TYR A 229 6.50 11.50 -3.29
N VAL A 230 6.34 12.34 -2.26
CA VAL A 230 5.20 13.26 -2.16
C VAL A 230 5.12 14.18 -3.37
N ARG A 231 6.22 14.83 -3.75
CA ARG A 231 6.25 15.78 -4.88
C ARG A 231 5.91 15.14 -6.21
N ARG A 232 6.29 13.86 -6.39
CA ARG A 232 5.97 13.09 -7.59
C ARG A 232 4.46 12.87 -7.76
N TRP A 233 3.75 12.61 -6.67
CA TRP A 233 2.35 12.20 -6.71
C TRP A 233 1.35 13.29 -6.28
N VAL A 234 1.83 14.34 -5.63
CA VAL A 234 1.08 15.51 -5.17
C VAL A 234 1.76 16.76 -5.75
N PRO A 235 1.63 17.00 -7.07
CA PRO A 235 2.40 18.03 -7.77
C PRO A 235 2.12 19.45 -7.25
N GLU A 236 0.95 19.70 -6.65
CA GLU A 236 0.65 20.96 -5.97
C GLU A 236 1.58 21.26 -4.78
N LEU A 237 2.26 20.24 -4.23
CA LEU A 237 3.27 20.38 -3.16
C LEU A 237 4.72 20.38 -3.69
N ALA A 238 4.92 20.27 -5.01
CA ALA A 238 6.25 20.11 -5.60
C ALA A 238 7.21 21.25 -5.25
N GLY A 239 6.71 22.49 -5.18
CA GLY A 239 7.50 23.69 -4.91
C GLY A 239 7.76 24.00 -3.42
N LEU A 240 7.20 23.23 -2.49
CA LEU A 240 7.37 23.51 -1.06
C LEU A 240 8.77 23.14 -0.58
N ALA A 241 9.37 23.93 0.32
CA ALA A 241 10.59 23.54 1.01
C ALA A 241 10.42 22.22 1.78
N ASP A 242 11.48 21.40 1.88
CA ASP A 242 11.44 20.05 2.47
C ASP A 242 10.87 20.01 3.89
N ARG A 243 11.10 21.06 4.69
CA ARG A 243 10.54 21.17 6.04
C ARG A 243 9.01 21.20 6.09
N PHE A 244 8.35 21.60 5.00
CA PHE A 244 6.91 21.77 4.90
C PHE A 244 6.22 20.70 4.03
N VAL A 245 6.96 19.94 3.20
CA VAL A 245 6.35 19.01 2.24
C VAL A 245 5.44 17.96 2.89
N HIS A 246 5.78 17.53 4.10
CA HIS A 246 4.99 16.56 4.86
C HIS A 246 3.97 17.19 5.81
N GLU A 247 4.07 18.50 6.06
CA GLU A 247 3.20 19.25 6.97
C GLU A 247 2.82 20.62 6.35
N PRO A 248 2.17 20.66 5.17
CA PRO A 248 1.88 21.91 4.46
C PRO A 248 0.98 22.87 5.26
N TRP A 249 0.17 22.35 6.18
CA TRP A 249 -0.65 23.17 7.09
C TRP A 249 0.18 24.03 8.07
N LYS A 250 1.49 23.77 8.20
CA LYS A 250 2.41 24.60 8.99
C LYS A 250 3.02 25.77 8.21
N LEU A 251 2.65 25.94 6.94
CA LEU A 251 3.06 27.12 6.16
C LEU A 251 2.52 28.40 6.82
N PRO A 252 3.28 29.50 6.78
CA PRO A 252 2.86 30.76 7.38
C PRO A 252 1.82 31.48 6.52
N GLY A 253 0.78 32.01 7.15
CA GLY A 253 -0.09 33.08 6.64
C GLY A 253 -0.51 32.93 5.16
N THR A 254 -0.01 33.84 4.33
CA THR A 254 -0.38 33.96 2.91
C THR A 254 0.13 32.80 2.06
N GLU A 255 1.27 32.19 2.39
CA GLU A 255 1.79 31.01 1.68
C GLU A 255 0.84 29.82 1.84
N ARG A 256 0.33 29.59 3.06
CA ARG A 256 -0.67 28.55 3.30
C ARG A 256 -1.97 28.84 2.55
N ALA A 257 -2.43 30.09 2.59
CA ALA A 257 -3.68 30.50 1.94
C ALA A 257 -3.62 30.40 0.41
N ALA A 258 -2.44 30.54 -0.19
CA ALA A 258 -2.22 30.39 -1.63
C ALA A 258 -2.11 28.92 -2.07
N LEU A 259 -1.94 27.98 -1.15
CA LEU A 259 -1.77 26.56 -1.44
C LEU A 259 -3.12 25.85 -1.58
N ASP A 260 -3.43 25.38 -2.79
CA ASP A 260 -4.59 24.55 -3.09
C ASP A 260 -4.37 23.08 -2.69
N TYR A 261 -4.31 22.85 -1.37
CA TYR A 261 -4.20 21.52 -0.77
C TYR A 261 -5.02 21.47 0.52
N PRO A 262 -5.78 20.38 0.77
CA PRO A 262 -6.71 20.31 1.89
C PRO A 262 -6.02 20.37 3.26
N GLU A 263 -6.74 20.90 4.25
CA GLU A 263 -6.36 20.76 5.66
C GLU A 263 -6.39 19.28 6.10
N PRO A 264 -5.59 18.88 7.10
CA PRO A 264 -5.67 17.55 7.68
C PRO A 264 -7.09 17.24 8.15
N MET A 265 -7.67 16.15 7.65
CA MET A 265 -9.03 15.73 7.99
C MET A 265 -9.21 15.32 9.47
N ILE A 266 -8.11 15.11 10.18
CA ILE A 266 -8.08 14.71 11.59
C ILE A 266 -6.75 15.13 12.21
N ASP A 267 -6.77 15.58 13.46
CA ASP A 267 -5.56 15.74 14.26
C ASP A 267 -4.98 14.37 14.70
N LEU A 268 -3.65 14.28 14.85
CA LEU A 268 -2.99 13.04 15.22
C LEU A 268 -3.38 12.55 16.62
N ALA A 269 -3.55 13.45 17.60
CA ALA A 269 -3.98 13.08 18.94
C ALA A 269 -5.44 12.61 18.92
N GLU A 270 -6.30 13.29 18.16
CA GLU A 270 -7.68 12.85 17.98
C GLU A 270 -7.77 11.46 17.34
N GLY A 271 -6.92 11.16 16.35
CA GLY A 271 -6.83 9.83 15.74
C GLY A 271 -6.41 8.73 16.71
N VAL A 272 -5.43 9.00 17.58
CA VAL A 272 -5.03 8.06 18.64
C VAL A 272 -6.17 7.83 19.63
N ASP A 273 -6.87 8.89 20.03
CA ASP A 273 -8.00 8.77 20.94
C ASP A 273 -9.19 8.04 20.31
N ARG A 274 -9.41 8.25 19.01
CA ARG A 274 -10.40 7.51 18.22
C ARG A 274 -10.09 6.02 18.22
N PHE A 275 -8.84 5.63 17.97
CA PHE A 275 -8.37 4.25 18.04
C PHE A 275 -8.64 3.63 19.42
N ARG A 276 -8.20 4.31 20.49
CA ARG A 276 -8.38 3.83 21.88
C ARG A 276 -9.86 3.60 22.21
N ARG A 277 -10.71 4.60 21.96
CA ARG A 277 -12.16 4.47 22.22
C ARG A 277 -12.82 3.34 21.43
N GLY A 278 -12.42 3.15 20.18
CA GLY A 278 -12.98 2.12 19.33
C GLY A 278 -12.62 0.70 19.76
N ARG A 279 -11.40 0.53 20.28
CA ARG A 279 -10.84 -0.76 20.69
C ARG A 279 -11.06 -1.12 22.15
N ASP A 280 -11.15 -0.14 23.05
CA ASP A 280 -11.23 -0.36 24.50
C ASP A 280 -12.67 -0.45 25.04
N ARG A 281 -13.71 -0.18 24.23
CA ARG A 281 -15.14 -0.28 24.62
C ARG A 281 -15.66 -1.73 24.82
N GLY A 282 -14.74 -2.67 25.07
CA GLY A 282 -15.01 -4.09 25.33
C GLY A 282 -14.70 -4.53 26.76
N LYS A 283 -14.45 -3.61 27.70
CA LYS A 283 -14.42 -3.86 29.14
C LYS A 283 -15.63 -3.23 29.82
#